data_AF-A0A920HP89-F1
#
_entry.id   AF-A0A920HP89-F1
#
_cell.length_a   1.000
_cell.length_b   1.000
_cell.length_c   1.000
_cell.angle_alpha   90.00
_cell.angle_beta   90.00
_cell.angle_gamma   90.00
#
_symmetry.space_group_name_H-M   'P 1'
#
loop_
_entity.id
_entity.type
_entity.pdbx_description
1 polymer ?
#
loop_
_entity_poly.entity_id
_entity_poly.type
_entity_poly.pdbx_seq_one_letter_code
_entity_poly.pdbx_strand_id
1 'polypeptide(L)'
;MRKLTDLLNQDKKKTQTKNQKEIRGLKTSISKEDLIVFVNELFENFELAYHFNFSKVYDSQNKIDLAKRLWAKTLKNFNKFQLQMAMKDVFLNNEYLPTLNEFVKLSSQQALSEEIPSVLHAFDEARKSYDPHVSFKWTHPIIYFAGKKVGWNNFHDQQKTLVMHNFKIIT
;
A
#
# COMPACT_ATOMS: atom_id res chain seq x y z
N MET A 1 -6.93 28.92 -17.92
CA MET A 1 -7.12 28.03 -16.76
C MET A 1 -7.29 26.61 -17.25
N ARG A 2 -6.46 25.64 -16.83
CA ARG A 2 -6.64 24.22 -17.19
C ARG A 2 -7.88 23.69 -16.46
N LYS A 3 -8.74 22.89 -17.11
CA LYS A 3 -9.97 22.40 -16.48
C LYS A 3 -9.61 21.34 -15.43
N LEU A 4 -10.34 21.29 -14.31
CA LEU A 4 -10.11 20.33 -13.22
C LEU A 4 -10.17 18.86 -13.70
N THR A 5 -10.99 18.61 -14.72
CA THR A 5 -11.09 17.32 -15.43
C THR A 5 -9.79 16.91 -16.12
N ASP A 6 -8.99 17.88 -16.57
CA ASP A 6 -7.72 17.62 -17.26
C ASP A 6 -6.61 17.29 -16.27
N LEU A 7 -6.69 17.81 -15.03
CA LEU A 7 -5.77 17.51 -13.93
C LEU A 7 -6.01 16.11 -13.35
N LEU A 8 -7.28 15.77 -13.07
CA LEU A 8 -7.66 14.45 -12.54
C LEU A 8 -7.41 13.31 -13.55
N ASN A 9 -7.46 13.59 -14.86
CA ASN A 9 -7.14 12.62 -15.90
C ASN A 9 -5.63 12.45 -16.14
N GLN A 10 -4.80 13.45 -15.80
CA GLN A 10 -3.34 13.31 -15.85
C GLN A 10 -2.81 12.34 -14.78
N ASP A 11 -3.43 12.33 -13.59
CA ASP A 11 -3.10 11.36 -12.54
C ASP A 11 -3.48 9.94 -12.96
N LYS A 12 -4.66 9.75 -13.57
CA LYS A 12 -5.06 8.45 -14.14
C LYS A 12 -4.13 7.96 -15.26
N LYS A 13 -3.61 8.85 -16.10
CA LYS A 13 -2.66 8.49 -17.18
C LYS A 13 -1.28 8.11 -16.65
N LYS A 14 -0.84 8.65 -15.50
CA LYS A 14 0.41 8.21 -14.84
C LYS A 14 0.27 6.83 -14.17
N THR A 15 -0.94 6.42 -13.78
CA THR A 15 -1.18 5.10 -13.15
C THR A 15 -1.24 3.93 -14.14
N GLN A 16 -1.37 4.17 -15.45
CA GLN A 16 -1.63 3.08 -16.43
C GLN A 16 -0.43 2.57 -17.25
N THR A 17 0.80 3.06 -17.02
CA THR A 17 1.96 2.56 -17.77
C THR A 17 3.08 2.12 -16.86
N LYS A 18 2.93 0.93 -16.25
CA LYS A 18 4.01 -0.02 -15.93
C LYS A 18 3.45 -1.32 -15.35
N ASN A 19 2.79 -2.11 -16.21
CA ASN A 19 2.75 -3.55 -16.02
C ASN A 19 3.86 -4.16 -16.86
N GLN A 20 4.94 -4.62 -16.22
CA GLN A 20 5.49 -5.96 -16.44
C GLN A 20 6.73 -6.21 -15.56
N LYS A 21 6.65 -7.35 -14.87
CA LYS A 21 7.73 -8.19 -14.34
C LYS A 21 8.57 -7.59 -13.22
N GLU A 22 8.17 -7.94 -12.00
CA GLU A 22 9.06 -8.63 -11.08
C GLU A 22 8.28 -9.19 -9.89
N ILE A 23 8.17 -10.52 -9.82
CA ILE A 23 7.83 -11.23 -8.58
C ILE A 23 9.07 -11.09 -7.68
N ARG A 24 9.23 -9.91 -7.09
CA ARG A 24 10.22 -9.63 -6.06
C ARG A 24 9.50 -9.77 -4.74
N GLY A 25 9.95 -10.70 -3.90
CA GLY A 25 9.41 -10.92 -2.56
C GLY A 25 9.22 -9.59 -1.83
N LEU A 26 8.15 -9.49 -1.03
CA LEU A 26 7.74 -8.31 -0.26
C LEU A 26 8.95 -7.44 0.10
N LYS A 27 9.18 -6.36 -0.65
CA LYS A 27 10.19 -5.36 -0.27
C LYS A 27 9.71 -4.75 1.03
N THR A 28 10.33 -5.16 2.12
CA THR A 28 9.96 -4.79 3.48
C THR A 28 10.15 -3.29 3.72
N SER A 29 11.02 -2.63 2.94
CA SER A 29 11.34 -1.21 3.04
C SER A 29 11.41 -0.51 1.68
N ILE A 30 11.02 0.77 1.66
CA ILE A 30 11.11 1.69 0.52
C ILE A 30 12.57 1.91 0.07
N SER A 31 12.79 2.16 -1.23
CA SER A 31 14.11 2.55 -1.75
C SER A 31 14.49 3.96 -1.28
N LYS A 32 15.78 4.29 -1.27
CA LYS A 32 16.24 5.63 -0.86
C LYS A 32 15.71 6.71 -1.80
N GLU A 33 15.73 6.44 -3.09
CA GLU A 33 15.27 7.36 -4.13
C GLU A 33 13.76 7.58 -4.03
N ASP A 34 12.97 6.50 -3.89
CA ASP A 34 11.52 6.59 -3.69
C ASP A 34 11.17 7.32 -2.40
N LEU A 35 11.95 7.13 -1.33
CA LEU A 35 11.72 7.79 -0.05
C LEU A 35 11.95 9.30 -0.14
N ILE A 36 12.99 9.73 -0.84
CA ILE A 36 13.26 11.17 -1.05
C ILE A 36 12.12 11.81 -1.85
N VAL A 37 11.69 11.15 -2.93
CA VAL A 37 10.54 11.62 -3.74
C VAL A 37 9.28 11.70 -2.88
N PHE A 38 8.97 10.64 -2.14
CA PHE A 38 7.79 10.58 -1.28
C PHE A 38 7.79 11.67 -0.20
N VAL A 39 8.91 11.88 0.51
CA VAL A 39 8.97 12.90 1.57
C VAL A 39 8.85 14.31 1.00
N ASN A 40 9.41 14.59 -0.18
CA ASN A 40 9.21 15.88 -0.83
C ASN A 40 7.75 16.10 -1.21
N GLU A 41 7.14 15.11 -1.87
CA GLU A 41 5.72 15.14 -2.23
C GLU A 41 4.83 15.31 -0.99
N LEU A 42 5.12 14.60 0.11
CA LEU A 42 4.37 14.70 1.36
C LEU A 42 4.37 16.13 1.93
N PHE A 43 5.54 16.79 1.96
CA PHE A 43 5.66 18.15 2.48
C PHE A 43 5.02 19.19 1.55
N GLU A 44 5.10 19.00 0.24
CA GLU A 44 4.37 19.84 -0.73
C GLU A 44 2.85 19.75 -0.49
N ASN A 45 2.34 18.53 -0.27
CA ASN A 45 0.92 18.35 0.04
C ASN A 45 0.54 18.90 1.42
N PHE A 46 1.43 18.81 2.42
CA PHE A 46 1.20 19.46 3.72
C PHE A 46 1.10 20.98 3.63
N GLU A 47 1.97 21.60 2.83
CA GLU A 47 1.93 23.05 2.59
C GLU A 47 0.61 23.47 1.92
N LEU A 48 0.14 22.69 0.95
CA LEU A 48 -1.11 22.97 0.24
C LEU A 48 -2.36 22.72 1.09
N ALA A 49 -2.44 21.60 1.80
CA ALA A 49 -3.63 21.22 2.56
C ALA A 49 -3.74 21.90 3.92
N TYR A 50 -2.61 22.22 4.56
CA TYR A 50 -2.54 22.75 5.92
C TYR A 50 -1.87 24.12 6.00
N HIS A 51 -1.96 24.94 4.93
CA HIS A 51 -1.23 26.20 4.75
C HIS A 51 -1.02 27.02 6.04
N PHE A 52 -2.08 27.38 6.76
CA PHE A 52 -1.97 28.21 7.97
C PHE A 52 -1.15 27.55 9.09
N ASN A 53 -1.37 26.26 9.35
CA ASN A 53 -0.62 25.52 10.37
C ASN A 53 0.81 25.24 9.90
N PHE A 54 0.98 24.96 8.61
CA PHE A 54 2.28 24.71 8.01
C PHE A 54 3.19 25.94 8.12
N SER A 55 2.72 27.13 7.72
CA SER A 55 3.52 28.37 7.82
C SER A 55 3.86 28.74 9.27
N LYS A 56 3.02 28.39 10.25
CA LYS A 56 3.32 28.61 11.68
C LYS A 56 4.45 27.71 12.20
N VAL A 57 4.48 26.45 11.75
CA VAL A 57 5.49 25.48 12.20
C VAL A 57 6.80 25.65 11.41
N TYR A 58 6.69 25.92 10.11
CA TYR A 58 7.81 25.99 9.18
C TYR A 58 7.91 27.41 8.58
N ASP A 59 8.59 28.29 9.30
CA ASP A 59 8.80 29.70 8.93
C ASP A 59 9.96 29.94 7.95
N SER A 60 10.71 28.91 7.59
CA SER A 60 11.91 29.02 6.76
C SER A 60 12.21 27.72 6.03
N GLN A 61 12.82 27.84 4.84
CA GLN A 61 13.23 26.69 4.04
C GLN A 61 14.19 25.75 4.80
N ASN A 62 15.10 26.32 5.60
CA ASN A 62 16.02 25.54 6.43
C ASN A 62 15.29 24.62 7.43
N LYS A 63 14.19 25.10 8.06
CA LYS A 63 13.38 24.25 8.95
C LYS A 63 12.67 23.14 8.19
N ILE A 64 12.14 23.44 7.00
CA ILE A 64 11.51 22.44 6.13
C ILE A 64 12.53 21.34 5.77
N ASP A 65 13.74 21.73 5.37
CA ASP A 65 14.78 20.77 4.97
C ASP A 65 15.25 19.89 6.15
N LEU A 66 15.37 20.47 7.35
CA LEU A 66 15.67 19.71 8.57
C LEU A 66 14.54 18.72 8.91
N ALA A 67 13.28 19.16 8.79
CA ALA A 67 12.11 18.32 9.02
C ALA A 67 12.04 17.17 8.00
N LYS A 68 12.22 17.44 6.70
CA LYS A 68 12.28 16.42 5.65
C LYS A 68 13.35 15.36 5.95
N ARG A 69 14.56 15.77 6.39
CA ARG A 69 15.62 14.85 6.79
C ARG A 69 15.22 13.98 7.99
N LEU A 70 14.58 14.58 9.00
CA LEU A 70 14.09 13.86 10.18
C LEU A 70 13.01 12.83 9.81
N TRP A 71 12.04 13.23 8.99
CA TRP A 71 10.97 12.37 8.49
C TRP A 71 11.54 11.23 7.64
N ALA A 72 12.42 11.51 6.68
CA ALA A 72 13.06 10.47 5.88
C ALA A 72 13.83 9.46 6.74
N LYS A 73 14.60 9.91 7.73
CA LYS A 73 15.33 9.01 8.64
C LYS A 73 14.39 8.07 9.41
N THR A 74 13.21 8.54 9.76
CA THR A 74 12.21 7.81 10.54
C THR A 74 11.40 6.85 9.67
N LEU A 75 11.05 7.26 8.45
CA LEU A 75 10.15 6.52 7.57
C LEU A 75 10.85 5.46 6.71
N LYS A 76 12.19 5.41 6.69
CA LYS A 76 12.99 4.50 5.85
C LYS A 76 12.66 3.01 6.00
N ASN A 77 12.09 2.59 7.13
CA ASN A 77 11.78 1.19 7.41
C ASN A 77 10.37 0.78 6.95
N PHE A 78 9.54 1.73 6.53
CA PHE A 78 8.23 1.44 5.97
C PHE A 78 8.34 1.13 4.47
N ASN A 79 7.39 0.38 3.95
CA ASN A 79 7.29 0.21 2.51
C ASN A 79 6.52 1.37 1.88
N LYS A 80 6.65 1.51 0.55
CA LYS A 80 6.03 2.61 -0.20
C LYS A 80 4.51 2.63 -0.09
N PHE A 81 3.88 1.46 -0.12
CA PHE A 81 2.43 1.35 -0.08
C PHE A 81 1.85 1.84 1.26
N GLN A 82 2.44 1.42 2.39
CA GLN A 82 2.06 1.88 3.73
C GLN A 82 2.12 3.41 3.84
N LEU A 83 3.21 4.00 3.38
CA LEU A 83 3.41 5.45 3.41
C LEU A 83 2.38 6.18 2.55
N GLN A 84 2.06 5.65 1.36
CA GLN A 84 1.06 6.22 0.47
C GLN A 84 -0.36 6.13 1.05
N MET A 85 -0.72 5.01 1.69
CA MET A 85 -2.04 4.88 2.32
C MET A 85 -2.17 5.79 3.55
N ALA A 86 -1.13 5.85 4.39
CA ALA A 86 -1.13 6.77 5.53
C ALA A 86 -1.25 8.23 5.10
N MET A 87 -0.56 8.62 4.01
CA MET A 87 -0.70 9.96 3.43
C MET A 87 -2.14 10.26 3.00
N LYS A 88 -2.80 9.31 2.31
CA LYS A 88 -4.22 9.46 1.94
C LYS A 88 -5.11 9.60 3.18
N ASP A 89 -4.93 8.74 4.18
CA ASP A 89 -5.73 8.75 5.39
C ASP A 89 -5.59 10.07 6.16
N VAL A 90 -4.39 10.65 6.22
CA VAL A 90 -4.16 11.96 6.82
C VAL A 90 -5.01 13.02 6.13
N PHE A 91 -4.96 13.13 4.80
CA PHE A 91 -5.68 14.18 4.09
C PHE A 91 -7.20 14.00 4.10
N LEU A 92 -7.70 12.79 4.36
CA LEU A 92 -9.12 12.52 4.48
C LEU A 92 -9.66 12.74 5.89
N ASN A 93 -8.86 12.43 6.92
CA ASN A 93 -9.37 12.30 8.29
C ASN A 93 -8.76 13.29 9.28
N ASN A 94 -7.61 13.92 8.97
CA ASN A 94 -6.94 14.83 9.90
C ASN A 94 -7.29 16.29 9.59
N GLU A 95 -7.93 16.96 10.54
CA GLU A 95 -8.27 18.39 10.49
C GLU A 95 -7.02 19.31 10.55
N TYR A 96 -5.96 18.83 11.20
CA TYR A 96 -4.73 19.60 11.42
C TYR A 96 -3.50 18.88 10.86
N LEU A 97 -2.43 19.65 10.65
CA LEU A 97 -1.13 19.15 10.20
C LEU A 97 -0.65 18.07 11.18
N PRO A 98 -0.43 16.81 10.74
CA PRO A 98 -0.03 15.75 11.63
C PRO A 98 1.41 15.94 12.13
N THR A 99 1.66 15.48 13.35
CA THR A 99 3.01 15.26 13.86
C THR A 99 3.66 14.03 13.20
N LEU A 100 5.00 13.96 13.25
CA LEU A 100 5.74 12.79 12.79
C LEU A 100 5.28 11.50 13.48
N ASN A 101 4.97 11.57 14.78
CA ASN A 101 4.53 10.40 15.55
C ASN A 101 3.16 9.90 15.09
N GLU A 102 2.21 10.80 14.83
CA GLU A 102 0.90 10.43 14.29
C GLU A 102 1.03 9.78 12.92
N PHE A 103 1.86 10.35 12.04
CA PHE A 103 2.11 9.79 10.72
C PHE A 103 2.74 8.38 10.79
N VAL A 104 3.70 8.17 11.70
CA VAL A 104 4.32 6.85 11.94
C VAL A 104 3.27 5.84 12.43
N LYS A 105 2.40 6.22 13.37
CA LYS A 105 1.32 5.36 13.85
C LYS A 105 0.38 4.96 12.71
N LEU A 106 -0.08 5.94 11.93
CA LEU A 106 -0.93 5.67 10.77
C LEU A 106 -0.24 4.74 9.77
N SER A 107 1.03 5.00 9.45
CA SER A 107 1.83 4.15 8.55
C SER A 107 1.98 2.72 9.04
N SER A 108 2.15 2.52 10.36
CA SER A 108 2.27 1.18 10.97
C SER A 108 0.96 0.39 10.99
N GLN A 109 -0.18 1.08 10.93
CA GLN A 109 -1.50 0.45 10.87
C GLN A 109 -1.87 0.01 9.44
N GLN A 110 -1.17 0.52 8.41
CA GLN A 110 -1.44 0.16 7.03
C GLN A 110 -0.95 -1.25 6.68
N ALA A 111 -1.70 -1.90 5.79
CA ALA A 111 -1.31 -3.18 5.22
C ALA A 111 0.03 -3.08 4.45
N LEU A 112 0.78 -4.18 4.39
CA LEU A 112 2.10 -4.21 3.75
C LEU A 112 2.04 -4.14 2.21
N SER A 113 0.88 -4.38 1.61
CA SER A 113 0.71 -4.34 0.16
C SER A 113 -0.77 -4.14 -0.21
N GLU A 114 -1.00 -3.61 -1.40
CA GLU A 114 -2.32 -3.40 -2.00
C GLU A 114 -3.04 -4.71 -2.33
N GLU A 115 -2.27 -5.79 -2.50
CA GLU A 115 -2.75 -7.00 -3.15
C GLU A 115 -3.21 -8.05 -2.13
N ILE A 116 -4.40 -7.87 -1.58
CA ILE A 116 -5.22 -9.05 -1.32
C ILE A 116 -5.58 -9.60 -2.70
N PRO A 117 -5.10 -10.80 -3.08
CA PRO A 117 -5.41 -11.37 -4.38
C PRO A 117 -6.93 -11.49 -4.51
N SER A 118 -7.47 -11.15 -5.69
CA SER A 118 -8.90 -11.36 -5.94
C SER A 118 -9.26 -12.82 -5.66
N VAL A 119 -10.47 -13.07 -5.15
CA VAL A 119 -10.94 -14.42 -4.79
C VAL A 119 -10.68 -15.43 -5.91
N LEU A 120 -10.89 -15.03 -7.17
CA LEU A 120 -10.65 -15.87 -8.34
C LEU A 120 -9.16 -16.21 -8.51
N HIS A 121 -8.29 -15.21 -8.40
CA HIS A 121 -6.85 -15.40 -8.54
C HIS A 121 -6.29 -16.28 -7.42
N ALA A 122 -6.71 -16.01 -6.19
CA ALA A 122 -6.35 -16.80 -5.02
C ALA A 122 -6.87 -18.24 -5.11
N PHE A 123 -8.10 -18.45 -5.57
CA PHE A 123 -8.67 -19.78 -5.78
C PHE A 123 -7.93 -20.55 -6.88
N ASP A 124 -7.61 -19.91 -8.00
CA ASP A 124 -6.86 -20.52 -9.10
C ASP A 124 -5.44 -20.90 -8.69
N GLU A 125 -4.78 -20.07 -7.87
CA GLU A 125 -3.46 -20.38 -7.31
C GLU A 125 -3.53 -21.55 -6.32
N ALA A 126 -4.52 -21.56 -5.43
CA ALA A 126 -4.75 -22.67 -4.51
C ALA A 126 -4.94 -23.99 -5.28
N ARG A 127 -5.70 -23.98 -6.37
CA ARG A 127 -5.92 -25.16 -7.23
C ARG A 127 -4.66 -25.63 -7.97
N LYS A 128 -3.74 -24.71 -8.28
CA LYS A 128 -2.47 -25.01 -8.97
C LYS A 128 -1.36 -25.44 -8.02
N SER A 129 -1.59 -25.33 -6.71
CA SER A 129 -0.61 -25.75 -5.71
C SER A 129 -0.46 -27.27 -5.65
N TYR A 130 0.63 -27.74 -5.04
CA TYR A 130 0.95 -29.16 -4.92
C TYR A 130 1.33 -29.51 -3.49
N ASP A 131 1.17 -30.78 -3.14
CA ASP A 131 1.63 -31.31 -1.86
C ASP A 131 3.16 -31.50 -1.85
N PRO A 132 3.86 -31.12 -0.75
CA PRO A 132 3.32 -30.48 0.45
C PRO A 132 3.07 -28.98 0.23
N HIS A 133 1.83 -28.52 0.45
CA HIS A 133 1.39 -27.15 0.21
C HIS A 133 2.19 -26.06 0.97
N VAL A 134 2.90 -26.43 2.03
CA VAL A 134 3.79 -25.54 2.80
C VAL A 134 5.01 -25.10 1.98
N SER A 135 5.47 -25.96 1.06
CA SER A 135 6.65 -25.71 0.21
C SER A 135 6.33 -24.91 -1.05
N PHE A 136 5.05 -24.68 -1.32
CA PHE A 136 4.59 -23.92 -2.48
C PHE A 136 4.93 -22.44 -2.33
N LYS A 137 5.30 -21.79 -3.44
CA LYS A 137 5.63 -20.35 -3.48
C LYS A 137 4.35 -19.51 -3.62
N TRP A 138 3.66 -19.31 -2.50
CA TRP A 138 2.44 -18.51 -2.44
C TRP A 138 2.69 -17.04 -2.79
N THR A 139 1.82 -16.45 -3.61
CA THR A 139 1.83 -15.01 -3.90
C THR A 139 1.39 -14.20 -2.69
N HIS A 140 0.43 -14.71 -1.91
CA HIS A 140 -0.02 -14.11 -0.67
C HIS A 140 -0.31 -15.18 0.39
N PRO A 141 0.16 -15.01 1.65
CA PRO A 141 -0.06 -15.99 2.72
C PRO A 141 -1.53 -16.31 2.99
N ILE A 142 -2.42 -15.34 2.75
CA ILE A 142 -3.88 -15.52 2.90
C ILE A 142 -4.41 -16.69 2.06
N ILE A 143 -3.82 -16.95 0.88
CA ILE A 143 -4.22 -18.03 -0.01
C ILE A 143 -3.95 -19.39 0.65
N TYR A 144 -2.77 -19.55 1.26
CA TYR A 144 -2.41 -20.76 1.98
C TYR A 144 -3.36 -21.02 3.15
N PHE A 145 -3.63 -19.99 3.96
CA PHE A 145 -4.51 -20.13 5.12
C PHE A 145 -5.98 -20.37 4.71
N ALA A 146 -6.45 -19.72 3.66
CA ALA A 146 -7.78 -19.94 3.10
C ALA A 146 -7.92 -21.37 2.55
N GLY A 147 -6.94 -21.85 1.77
CA GLY A 147 -6.94 -23.21 1.24
C GLY A 147 -6.84 -24.28 2.32
N LYS A 148 -6.05 -24.04 3.38
CA LYS A 148 -5.99 -24.93 4.56
C LYS A 148 -7.34 -25.01 5.28
N LYS A 149 -8.05 -23.88 5.42
CA LYS A 149 -9.37 -23.83 6.09
C LYS A 149 -10.48 -24.45 5.24
N VAL A 150 -10.42 -24.28 3.91
CA VAL A 150 -11.35 -24.92 2.96
C VAL A 150 -11.07 -26.42 2.83
N GLY A 151 -9.82 -26.85 3.00
CA GLY A 151 -9.37 -28.23 2.83
C GLY A 151 -8.91 -28.50 1.40
N TRP A 152 -7.65 -28.87 1.23
CA TRP A 152 -6.99 -29.01 -0.08
C TRP A 152 -7.65 -30.03 -1.02
N ASN A 153 -8.24 -31.08 -0.46
CA ASN A 153 -8.96 -32.12 -1.22
C ASN A 153 -10.20 -31.55 -1.94
N ASN A 154 -10.82 -30.50 -1.40
CA ASN A 154 -12.05 -29.93 -1.93
C ASN A 154 -11.82 -29.12 -3.23
N PHE A 155 -10.59 -28.69 -3.51
CA PHE A 155 -10.27 -27.95 -4.74
C PHE A 155 -10.28 -28.83 -6.01
N HIS A 156 -10.29 -30.15 -5.84
CA HIS A 156 -10.32 -31.14 -6.92
C HIS A 156 -11.73 -31.70 -7.19
N ASP A 157 -12.71 -31.35 -6.35
CA ASP A 157 -14.09 -31.83 -6.45
C ASP A 157 -14.90 -31.00 -7.49
N GLN A 158 -15.96 -31.59 -8.05
CA GLN A 158 -16.80 -31.00 -9.11
C GLN A 158 -17.62 -29.78 -8.64
N GLN A 159 -17.65 -29.49 -7.34
CA GLN A 159 -18.43 -28.41 -6.73
C GLN A 159 -17.70 -27.06 -6.72
N LYS A 160 -17.12 -26.66 -7.85
CA LYS A 160 -16.33 -25.42 -8.03
C LYS A 160 -17.00 -24.17 -7.43
N THR A 161 -18.32 -24.04 -7.59
CA THR A 161 -19.08 -22.87 -7.12
C THR A 161 -19.18 -22.78 -5.60
N LEU A 162 -19.35 -23.91 -4.91
CA LEU A 162 -19.48 -23.98 -3.45
C LEU A 162 -18.12 -23.79 -2.76
N VAL A 163 -17.07 -24.41 -3.31
CA VAL A 163 -15.71 -24.27 -2.79
C VAL A 163 -15.21 -22.83 -2.97
N MET A 164 -15.51 -22.20 -4.11
CA MET A 164 -15.18 -20.79 -4.35
C MET A 164 -15.99 -19.84 -3.45
N HIS A 165 -17.25 -20.16 -3.13
CA HIS A 165 -18.04 -19.40 -2.16
C HIS A 165 -17.45 -19.49 -0.75
N ASN A 166 -17.09 -20.69 -0.30
CA ASN A 166 -16.46 -20.89 1.02
C ASN A 166 -15.09 -20.22 1.11
N PHE A 167 -14.33 -20.21 0.02
CA PHE A 167 -13.06 -19.51 -0.07
C PHE A 167 -13.22 -17.99 0.03
N LYS A 168 -14.24 -17.43 -0.63
CA LYS A 168 -14.60 -15.99 -0.56
C LYS A 168 -14.92 -15.49 0.85
N ILE A 169 -15.50 -16.34 1.72
CA ILE A 169 -15.84 -15.94 3.10
C ILE A 169 -14.59 -15.74 3.96
N ILE A 170 -13.45 -16.31 3.55
CA ILE A 170 -12.24 -16.41 4.36
C ILE A 170 -11.13 -15.45 3.89
N THR A 171 -11.16 -15.03 2.63
CA THR A 171 -10.24 -14.05 2.01
C THR A 171 -10.84 -12.65 1.97
#